data_AF-A0A4Y2BEY2-F1
#
_entry.id   AF-A0A4Y2BEY2-F1
#
_cell.length_a   1.000
_cell.length_b   1.000
_cell.length_c   1.000
_cell.angle_alpha   90.00
_cell.angle_beta   90.00
_cell.angle_gamma   90.00
#
_symmetry.space_group_name_H-M   'P 1'
#
loop_
_entity.id
_entity.type
_entity.pdbx_description
1 polymer ?
#
loop_
_entity_poly.entity_id
_entity_poly.type
_entity_poly.pdbx_seq_one_letter_code
_entity_poly.pdbx_strand_id
1 'polypeptide(L)'
;MRDLSESHVDEAFLKNIWMRRLPSRVQAVLAVSSESLSKLAEMADKIIEFSPGAVNSVSDSTFASCHVSQRDEQLLKMQKQIDELYRLVRSGSRHTSPRPHRNRSPSRTGAQKCEDWQCWYQFRFKEKAEHCVPPCAFKQKNAIHLQE
;
A
#
# COMPACT_ATOMS: atom_id res chain seq x y z
N MET A 1 -0.25 -49.83 -5.63
CA MET A 1 0.90 -50.12 -6.52
C MET A 1 1.17 -51.62 -6.60
N ARG A 2 1.32 -52.36 -5.49
CA ARG A 2 1.45 -53.83 -5.52
C ARG A 2 0.24 -54.55 -6.12
N ASP A 3 -0.98 -54.15 -5.77
CA ASP A 3 -2.21 -54.78 -6.29
C ASP A 3 -2.48 -54.56 -7.78
N LEU A 4 -1.78 -53.60 -8.41
CA LEU A 4 -1.96 -53.28 -9.83
C LEU A 4 -0.92 -53.96 -10.73
N SER A 5 0.15 -54.50 -10.13
CA SER A 5 1.18 -55.26 -10.82
C SER A 5 1.14 -56.67 -10.28
N GLU A 6 0.34 -57.53 -10.92
CA GLU A 6 0.29 -58.97 -10.68
C GLU A 6 1.72 -59.51 -10.51
N SER A 7 2.10 -59.76 -9.24
CA SER A 7 3.31 -60.43 -8.72
C SER A 7 4.73 -60.04 -9.22
N HIS A 8 4.90 -59.09 -10.14
CA HIS A 8 6.18 -58.95 -10.85
C HIS A 8 7.20 -57.93 -10.31
N VAL A 9 6.87 -57.19 -9.25
CA VAL A 9 7.78 -56.16 -8.70
C VAL A 9 8.47 -56.67 -7.43
N ASP A 10 9.78 -56.81 -7.52
CA ASP A 10 10.65 -57.22 -6.41
C ASP A 10 10.53 -56.27 -5.20
N GLU A 11 10.50 -56.86 -3.99
CA GLU A 11 10.36 -56.10 -2.75
C GLU A 11 11.58 -55.23 -2.48
N ALA A 12 12.79 -55.69 -2.83
CA ALA A 12 13.99 -54.90 -2.64
C ALA A 12 14.02 -53.67 -3.56
N PHE A 13 13.50 -53.80 -4.78
CA PHE A 13 13.32 -52.68 -5.70
C PHE A 13 12.33 -51.63 -5.14
N LEU A 14 11.17 -52.08 -4.65
CA LEU A 14 10.19 -51.18 -4.01
C LEU A 14 10.77 -50.49 -2.78
N LYS A 15 11.49 -51.24 -1.94
CA LYS A 15 12.18 -50.69 -0.77
C LYS A 15 13.19 -49.62 -1.18
N ASN A 16 13.95 -49.82 -2.25
CA ASN A 16 14.90 -48.82 -2.75
C ASN A 16 14.21 -47.53 -3.21
N ILE A 17 13.19 -47.63 -4.07
CA ILE A 17 12.46 -46.46 -4.56
C ILE A 17 11.79 -45.71 -3.41
N TRP A 18 11.13 -46.45 -2.52
CA TRP A 18 10.44 -45.89 -1.37
C TRP A 18 11.42 -45.19 -0.42
N MET A 19 12.54 -45.82 -0.09
CA MET A 19 13.60 -45.19 0.73
C MET A 19 14.11 -43.90 0.10
N ARG A 20 14.36 -43.85 -1.21
CA ARG A 20 14.83 -42.64 -1.91
C ARG A 20 13.83 -41.47 -1.88
N ARG A 21 12.54 -41.74 -1.67
CA ARG A 21 11.50 -40.70 -1.56
C ARG A 21 11.32 -40.13 -0.16
N LEU A 22 11.91 -40.75 0.86
CA LEU A 22 11.82 -40.29 2.24
C LEU A 22 12.83 -39.18 2.55
N PRO A 23 12.56 -38.29 3.51
CA PRO A 23 13.55 -37.33 4.01
C PRO A 23 14.80 -38.04 4.57
N SER A 24 15.97 -37.41 4.44
CA SER A 24 17.27 -37.98 4.88
C SER A 24 17.28 -38.44 6.34
N ARG A 25 16.59 -37.70 7.23
CA ARG A 25 16.41 -38.07 8.64
C ARG A 25 15.71 -39.42 8.80
N VAL A 26 14.63 -39.63 8.06
CA VAL A 26 13.85 -40.87 8.12
C VAL A 26 14.65 -42.02 7.52
N GLN A 27 15.34 -41.78 6.40
CA GLN A 27 16.23 -42.78 5.78
C GLN A 27 17.32 -43.27 6.74
N ALA A 28 17.97 -42.38 7.48
CA ALA A 28 19.05 -42.72 8.41
C ALA A 28 18.59 -43.67 9.53
N VAL A 29 17.38 -43.47 10.05
CA VAL A 29 16.80 -44.33 11.08
C VAL A 29 16.39 -45.68 10.49
N LEU A 30 15.75 -45.68 9.33
CA LEU A 30 15.27 -46.90 8.68
C LEU A 30 16.40 -47.75 8.09
N ALA A 31 17.55 -47.17 7.75
CA ALA A 31 18.70 -47.89 7.17
C ALA A 31 19.25 -48.99 8.08
N VAL A 32 19.09 -48.85 9.40
CA VAL A 32 19.53 -49.83 10.40
C VAL A 32 18.54 -51.01 10.52
N SER A 33 17.30 -50.84 10.03
CA SER A 33 16.25 -51.84 10.18
C SER A 33 16.15 -52.80 8.97
N SER A 34 16.09 -54.10 9.26
CA SER A 34 15.95 -55.18 8.28
C SER A 34 14.51 -55.71 8.15
N GLU A 35 13.52 -54.90 8.53
CA GLU A 35 12.10 -55.26 8.56
C GLU A 35 11.46 -55.31 7.16
N SER A 36 10.26 -55.89 7.09
CA SER A 36 9.42 -55.90 5.88
C SER A 36 9.00 -54.48 5.46
N LEU A 37 8.70 -54.28 4.18
CA LEU A 37 8.33 -52.96 3.64
C LEU A 37 7.13 -52.33 4.37
N SER A 38 6.16 -53.16 4.78
CA SER A 38 4.99 -52.70 5.53
C SER A 38 5.37 -52.13 6.90
N LYS A 39 6.24 -52.82 7.65
CA LYS A 39 6.72 -52.36 8.96
C LYS A 39 7.64 -51.15 8.87
N LEU A 40 8.46 -51.08 7.83
CA LEU A 40 9.23 -49.88 7.54
C LEU A 40 8.33 -48.66 7.33
N ALA A 41 7.21 -48.83 6.60
CA ALA A 41 6.25 -47.75 6.37
C ALA A 41 5.60 -47.27 7.68
N GLU A 42 5.13 -48.19 8.52
CA GLU A 42 4.59 -47.85 9.84
C GLU A 42 5.62 -47.09 10.71
N MET A 43 6.90 -47.47 10.66
CA MET A 43 7.97 -46.78 11.39
C MET A 43 8.25 -45.39 10.80
N ALA A 44 8.25 -45.25 9.47
CA ALA A 44 8.43 -43.97 8.80
C ALA A 44 7.36 -42.97 9.24
N ASP A 45 6.10 -43.38 9.26
CA ASP A 45 4.97 -42.53 9.67
C ASP A 45 5.14 -42.04 11.11
N LYS A 46 5.52 -42.93 12.03
CA LYS A 46 5.82 -42.55 13.42
C LYS A 46 6.97 -41.55 13.51
N ILE A 47 8.08 -41.78 12.79
CA ILE A 47 9.23 -40.87 12.81
C ILE A 47 8.83 -39.48 12.32
N ILE A 48 7.99 -39.41 11.29
CA ILE A 48 7.48 -38.15 10.73
C ILE A 48 6.58 -37.45 11.77
N GLU A 49 5.70 -38.18 12.44
CA GLU A 49 4.81 -37.64 13.47
C GLU A 49 5.58 -37.04 14.66
N PHE A 50 6.62 -37.72 15.15
CA PHE A 50 7.45 -37.23 16.26
C PHE A 50 8.46 -36.15 15.86
N SER A 51 8.59 -35.83 14.57
CA SER A 51 9.57 -34.87 14.06
C SER A 51 8.93 -33.83 13.13
N PRO A 52 8.09 -32.91 13.66
CA PRO A 52 7.41 -31.88 12.86
C PRO A 52 8.33 -30.87 12.17
N GLY A 53 9.64 -30.87 12.46
CA GLY A 53 10.60 -29.87 11.98
C GLY A 53 11.23 -30.10 10.60
N ALA A 54 10.92 -31.18 9.88
CA ALA A 54 11.67 -31.56 8.67
C ALA A 54 10.83 -31.66 7.38
N VAL A 55 9.56 -31.23 7.40
CA VAL A 55 8.64 -31.49 6.28
C VAL A 55 8.81 -30.51 5.10
N ASN A 56 9.60 -29.42 5.25
CA ASN A 56 9.69 -28.39 4.21
C ASN A 56 11.10 -27.85 3.88
N SER A 57 12.17 -28.54 4.29
CA SER A 57 13.50 -28.20 3.80
C SER A 57 13.67 -28.77 2.38
N VAL A 58 13.09 -28.10 1.38
CA VAL A 58 13.55 -28.25 0.01
C VAL A 58 15.00 -27.81 0.02
N SER A 59 15.90 -28.78 -0.05
CA SER A 59 17.34 -28.58 -0.18
C SER A 59 17.63 -27.96 -1.54
N ASP A 60 17.39 -26.66 -1.65
CA ASP A 60 17.92 -25.83 -2.72
C ASP A 60 18.20 -24.44 -2.14
N SER A 61 19.27 -24.39 -1.32
CA SER A 61 19.68 -23.22 -0.54
C SER A 61 20.01 -21.99 -1.38
N THR A 62 20.22 -22.16 -2.69
CA THR A 62 20.44 -21.05 -3.64
C THR A 62 19.14 -20.53 -4.26
N PHE A 63 18.17 -21.41 -4.56
CA PHE A 63 16.89 -21.02 -5.16
C PHE A 63 15.88 -20.52 -4.10
N ALA A 64 15.93 -21.07 -2.88
CA ALA A 64 15.09 -20.60 -1.77
C ALA A 64 15.47 -19.18 -1.34
N SER A 65 16.76 -18.82 -1.33
CA SER A 65 17.21 -17.48 -0.93
C SER A 65 16.76 -16.41 -1.93
N CYS A 66 16.82 -16.67 -3.25
CA CYS A 66 16.37 -15.68 -4.23
C CYS A 66 14.85 -15.50 -4.19
N HIS A 67 14.10 -16.56 -3.92
CA HIS A 67 12.65 -16.51 -3.88
C HIS A 67 12.11 -15.87 -2.58
N VAL A 68 12.80 -16.06 -1.45
CA VAL A 68 12.50 -15.34 -0.20
C VAL A 68 12.79 -13.84 -0.38
N SER A 69 13.95 -13.47 -0.94
CA SER A 69 14.26 -12.07 -1.24
C SER A 69 13.25 -11.45 -2.21
N GLN A 70 12.81 -12.17 -3.24
CA GLN A 70 11.80 -11.70 -4.19
C GLN A 70 10.43 -11.50 -3.52
N ARG A 71 10.06 -12.38 -2.59
CA ARG A 71 8.83 -12.22 -1.80
C ARG A 71 8.90 -11.03 -0.86
N ASP A 72 10.04 -10.82 -0.20
CA ASP A 72 10.26 -9.67 0.69
C ASP A 72 10.22 -8.35 -0.09
N GLU A 73 10.82 -8.29 -1.28
CA GLU A 73 10.71 -7.15 -2.19
C GLU A 73 9.26 -6.88 -2.61
N GLN A 74 8.49 -7.94 -2.91
CA GLN A 74 7.08 -7.81 -3.26
C GLN A 74 6.25 -7.31 -2.08
N LEU A 75 6.52 -7.80 -0.86
CA LEU A 75 5.87 -7.33 0.36
C LEU A 75 6.19 -5.86 0.66
N LEU A 76 7.46 -5.46 0.53
CA LEU A 76 7.87 -4.06 0.69
C LEU A 76 7.21 -3.14 -0.34
N LYS A 77 7.10 -3.59 -1.60
CA LYS A 77 6.39 -2.86 -2.65
C LYS A 77 4.91 -2.70 -2.34
N MET A 78 4.24 -3.76 -1.88
CA MET A 78 2.84 -3.70 -1.49
C MET A 78 2.62 -2.79 -0.27
N GLN A 79 3.49 -2.87 0.75
CA GLN A 79 3.44 -1.98 1.92
C GLN A 79 3.55 -0.51 1.50
N LYS A 80 4.48 -0.19 0.61
CA LYS A 80 4.66 1.18 0.09
C LYS A 80 3.44 1.68 -0.68
N GLN A 81 2.79 0.81 -1.46
CA GLN A 81 1.56 1.17 -2.16
C GLN A 81 0.40 1.44 -1.19
N ILE A 82 0.28 0.63 -0.13
CA ILE A 82 -0.72 0.83 0.92
C ILE A 82 -0.47 2.13 1.68
N ASP A 83 0.77 2.43 2.03
CA ASP A 83 1.14 3.67 2.73
C ASP A 83 0.81 4.91 1.88
N GLU A 84 1.10 4.88 0.57
CA GLU A 84 0.76 5.99 -0.32
C GLU A 84 -0.75 6.14 -0.51
N LEU A 85 -1.49 5.04 -0.67
CA LEU A 85 -2.96 5.08 -0.70
C LEU A 85 -3.53 5.64 0.61
N TYR A 86 -2.98 5.24 1.75
CA TYR A 86 -3.39 5.76 3.05
C TYR A 86 -3.10 7.26 3.17
N ARG A 87 -1.95 7.71 2.64
CA ARG A 87 -1.59 9.13 2.56
C ARG A 87 -2.57 9.90 1.70
N LEU A 88 -2.93 9.37 0.52
CA LEU A 88 -3.89 9.96 -0.41
C LEU A 88 -5.31 10.03 0.18
N VAL A 89 -5.74 9.00 0.90
CA VAL A 89 -7.05 9.01 1.59
C VAL A 89 -7.05 10.02 2.74
N ARG A 90 -5.97 10.10 3.53
CA ARG A 90 -5.81 11.11 4.59
C ARG A 90 -5.68 12.54 4.03
N SER A 91 -5.02 12.74 2.90
CA SER A 91 -4.89 14.05 2.25
C SER A 91 -6.14 14.42 1.45
N GLY A 92 -6.91 13.42 0.98
CA GLY A 92 -8.19 13.54 0.29
C GLY A 92 -9.27 14.24 1.10
N SER A 93 -9.20 14.17 2.43
CA SER A 93 -10.08 14.95 3.33
C SER A 93 -9.72 16.44 3.38
N ARG A 94 -8.52 16.83 2.93
CA ARG A 94 -8.03 18.23 2.96
C ARG A 94 -7.63 18.77 1.58
N HIS A 95 -8.07 18.16 0.49
CA HIS A 95 -8.03 18.81 -0.81
C HIS A 95 -9.17 19.83 -0.93
N THR A 96 -9.10 20.86 -0.08
CA THR A 96 -9.42 22.19 -0.58
C THR A 96 -8.45 22.41 -1.73
N SER A 97 -8.97 22.34 -2.96
CA SER A 97 -8.27 22.82 -4.15
C SER A 97 -7.39 24.02 -3.77
N PRO A 98 -6.09 24.03 -4.11
CA PRO A 98 -5.33 25.26 -4.12
C PRO A 98 -6.09 26.17 -5.07
N ARG A 99 -6.94 27.05 -4.51
CA ARG A 99 -7.56 28.12 -5.29
C ARG A 99 -6.40 28.76 -6.02
N PRO A 100 -6.44 28.90 -7.35
CA PRO A 100 -5.38 29.56 -8.07
C PRO A 100 -5.18 30.88 -7.35
N HIS A 101 -3.96 31.13 -6.85
CA HIS A 101 -3.59 32.44 -6.39
C HIS A 101 -3.88 33.36 -7.58
N ARG A 102 -5.04 34.02 -7.52
CA ARG A 102 -5.44 34.99 -8.51
C ARG A 102 -4.38 36.06 -8.36
N ASN A 103 -3.42 36.04 -9.29
CA ASN A 103 -2.40 37.07 -9.44
C ASN A 103 -3.16 38.38 -9.64
N ARG A 104 -3.54 39.01 -8.54
CA ARG A 104 -3.89 40.42 -8.51
C ARG A 104 -2.55 41.10 -8.67
N SER A 105 -2.25 41.48 -9.91
CA SER A 105 -1.20 42.43 -10.21
C SER A 105 -1.31 43.56 -9.18
N PRO A 106 -0.23 43.94 -8.48
CA PRO A 106 -0.25 45.12 -7.65
C PRO A 106 -0.26 46.31 -8.60
N SER A 107 -1.45 46.71 -9.08
CA SER A 107 -1.64 48.01 -9.71
C SER A 107 -1.54 49.09 -8.64
N ARG A 108 -0.33 49.31 -8.15
CA ARG A 108 0.11 50.62 -7.64
C ARG A 108 0.55 51.45 -8.83
N THR A 109 -0.35 51.68 -9.77
CA THR A 109 -0.19 52.73 -10.76
C THR A 109 -1.00 53.90 -10.26
N GLY A 110 -0.28 54.94 -9.81
CA GLY A 110 -0.70 56.32 -9.84
C GLY A 110 -2.04 56.63 -9.18
N ALA A 111 -1.98 57.35 -8.06
CA ALA A 111 -2.95 58.41 -7.84
C ALA A 111 -2.89 59.40 -9.02
N GLN A 112 -3.45 59.02 -10.17
CA GLN A 112 -3.96 60.00 -11.11
C GLN A 112 -5.07 60.71 -10.34
N LYS A 113 -4.92 62.03 -10.21
CA LYS A 113 -6.00 62.93 -9.82
C LYS A 113 -7.12 62.76 -10.84
N CYS A 114 -7.92 61.73 -10.69
CA CYS A 114 -9.16 61.57 -11.40
C CYS A 114 -10.17 62.34 -10.56
N GLU A 115 -10.69 63.43 -11.10
CA GLU A 115 -11.76 64.21 -10.46
C GLU A 115 -13.00 63.34 -10.16
N ASP A 116 -13.08 62.15 -10.78
CA ASP A 116 -14.10 61.13 -10.59
C ASP A 116 -13.65 59.88 -9.81
N TRP A 117 -12.57 59.95 -9.00
CA TRP A 117 -12.15 58.78 -8.22
C TRP A 117 -13.25 58.33 -7.23
N GLN A 118 -13.76 57.13 -7.45
CA GLN A 118 -14.74 56.48 -6.58
C GLN A 118 -14.04 55.49 -5.64
N CYS A 119 -14.33 55.57 -4.34
CA CYS A 119 -13.76 54.65 -3.35
C CYS A 119 -14.25 53.21 -3.58
N TRP A 120 -13.53 52.24 -3.01
CA TRP A 120 -13.84 50.81 -3.17
C TRP A 120 -15.28 50.45 -2.79
N TYR A 121 -15.83 51.10 -1.75
CA TYR A 121 -17.21 50.89 -1.33
C TYR A 121 -18.22 51.33 -2.40
N GLN A 122 -17.97 52.47 -3.06
CA GLN A 122 -18.79 52.94 -4.16
C GLN A 122 -18.69 52.02 -5.39
N PHE A 123 -17.50 51.53 -5.71
CA PHE A 123 -17.30 50.57 -6.79
C PHE A 123 -18.09 49.27 -6.55
N ARG A 124 -18.14 48.81 -5.29
CA ARG A 124 -18.78 47.54 -4.93
C ARG A 124 -20.30 47.65 -4.72
N PHE A 125 -20.76 48.71 -4.06
CA PHE A 125 -22.14 48.84 -3.57
C PHE A 125 -22.94 49.96 -4.25
N LYS A 126 -22.29 50.79 -5.07
CA LYS A 126 -22.89 51.93 -5.78
C LYS A 126 -23.69 52.82 -4.82
N GLU A 127 -24.93 53.18 -5.16
CA GLU A 127 -25.80 54.06 -4.38
C GLU A 127 -26.13 53.53 -2.97
N LYS A 128 -25.86 52.25 -2.68
CA LYS A 128 -26.04 51.63 -1.37
C LYS A 128 -24.76 51.62 -0.51
N ALA A 129 -23.72 52.37 -0.91
CA ALA A 129 -22.50 52.45 -0.13
C ALA A 129 -22.71 53.31 1.12
N GLU A 130 -22.72 52.69 2.29
CA GLU A 130 -22.91 53.36 3.59
C GLU A 130 -21.61 53.89 4.21
N HIS A 131 -20.46 53.39 3.74
CA HIS A 131 -19.15 53.69 4.32
C HIS A 131 -18.15 54.23 3.28
N CYS A 132 -18.50 55.35 2.65
CA CYS A 132 -17.60 56.03 1.73
C CYS A 132 -16.40 56.66 2.47
N VAL A 133 -15.18 56.46 1.96
CA VAL A 133 -13.95 57.01 2.55
C VAL A 133 -13.43 58.17 1.69
N PRO A 134 -13.21 59.39 2.24
CA PRO A 134 -12.62 60.51 1.52
C PRO A 134 -11.17 60.25 1.07
N PRO A 135 -10.70 60.82 -0.06
CA PRO A 135 -11.44 61.70 -0.98
C PRO A 135 -12.24 60.93 -2.04
N CYS A 136 -13.54 60.67 -1.84
CA CYS A 136 -14.41 60.04 -2.84
C CYS A 136 -15.22 61.12 -3.57
N ALA A 137 -15.23 61.12 -4.90
CA ALA A 137 -15.98 62.11 -5.69
C ALA A 137 -17.51 61.88 -5.66
N PHE A 138 -17.97 60.71 -5.19
CA PHE A 138 -19.39 60.38 -5.17
C PHE A 138 -20.12 61.12 -4.05
N LYS A 139 -20.96 62.08 -4.44
CA LYS A 139 -21.90 62.78 -3.54
C LYS A 139 -23.12 61.88 -3.34
N GLN A 140 -23.27 61.29 -2.15
CA GLN A 140 -24.49 60.59 -1.77
C GLN A 140 -25.67 61.58 -1.88
N LYS A 141 -26.74 61.19 -2.58
CA LYS A 141 -27.91 62.07 -2.82
C LYS A 141 -28.79 62.31 -1.59
N ASN A 142 -28.44 61.78 -0.42
CA ASN A 142 -29.18 61.98 0.82
C ASN A 142 -28.26 62.47 1.94
N ALA A 143 -27.94 63.77 1.89
CA ALA A 143 -27.52 64.54 3.05
C ALA A 143 -28.29 65.87 3.03
N ILE A 144 -29.62 65.77 3.11
CA ILE A 144 -30.45 66.92 3.48
C ILE A 144 -30.43 66.96 5.01
N HIS A 145 -29.52 67.80 5.52
CA HIS A 145 -29.73 68.73 6.62
C HIS A 145 -30.54 68.23 7.84
N LEU A 146 -29.82 67.89 8.90
CA LEU A 146 -30.28 68.04 10.28
C LEU A 146 -29.15 68.70 11.07
N GLN A 147 -29.18 70.02 11.10
CA GLN A 147 -28.59 70.83 12.16
C GLN A 147 -29.54 72.01 12.35
N GLU A 148 -30.00 72.18 13.59
CA GLU A 148 -30.77 73.34 14.08
C GLU A 148 -30.08 74.67 13.76
#